data_AF-A0A7C4BH36-F1
#
_entry.id   AF-A0A7C4BH36-F1
#
_cell.length_a   1.000
_cell.length_b   1.000
_cell.length_c   1.000
_cell.angle_alpha   90.00
_cell.angle_beta   90.00
_cell.angle_gamma   90.00
#
_symmetry.space_group_name_H-M   'P 1'
#
loop_
_entity.id
_entity.type
_entity.pdbx_description
1 polymer ?
#
loop_
_entity_poly.entity_id
_entity_poly.type
_entity_poly.pdbx_seq_one_letter_code
_entity_poly.pdbx_strand_id
1 'polypeptide(L)'
;MRPSPRVPATENQRRAIATTLAMLDETLCMFEQYLAGRQVRSVMYEERNRLAESQKKSLKDEIATIRSLIAHIKEDLELSPSREDAGRKIWAHSTGSWEMVAELESKRLRAYGPVAAALASYLDPKVDRLLRSLQEVSRIARSRSKDT
;
A
#
# COMPACT_ATOMS: atom_id res chain seq x y z
N MET A 1 29.21 -26.99 -1.81
CA MET A 1 28.22 -27.16 -0.72
C MET A 1 27.77 -25.76 -0.31
N ARG A 2 26.49 -25.42 -0.46
CA ARG A 2 25.97 -24.18 0.17
C ARG A 2 25.88 -24.45 1.67
N PRO A 3 26.27 -23.50 2.55
CA PRO A 3 26.09 -23.68 3.98
C PRO A 3 24.61 -23.91 4.28
N SER A 4 24.30 -24.80 5.22
CA SER A 4 22.93 -24.98 5.71
C SER A 4 22.50 -23.73 6.48
N PRO A 5 21.20 -23.36 6.46
CA PRO A 5 20.69 -22.25 7.25
C PRO A 5 21.06 -22.44 8.72
N ARG A 6 21.44 -21.33 9.38
CA ARG A 6 21.90 -21.34 10.78
C ARG A 6 20.81 -21.75 11.76
N VAL A 7 19.55 -21.56 11.37
CA VAL A 7 18.36 -21.96 12.12
C VAL A 7 17.44 -22.82 11.24
N PRO A 8 17.03 -24.02 11.68
CA PRO A 8 16.16 -24.88 10.90
C PRO A 8 14.74 -24.31 10.81
N ALA A 9 14.21 -24.21 9.60
CA ALA A 9 12.83 -23.83 9.30
C ALA A 9 12.31 -24.62 8.09
N THR A 10 11.01 -24.89 8.05
CA THR A 10 10.34 -25.43 6.85
C THR A 10 10.22 -24.35 5.77
N GLU A 11 10.00 -24.77 4.52
CA GLU A 11 9.80 -23.84 3.41
C GLU A 11 8.57 -22.95 3.60
N ASN A 12 7.48 -23.49 4.14
CA ASN A 12 6.26 -22.73 4.44
C ASN A 12 6.52 -21.67 5.53
N GLN A 13 7.28 -22.01 6.57
CA GLN A 13 7.69 -21.07 7.60
C GLN A 13 8.57 -19.96 7.02
N ARG A 14 9.62 -20.31 6.24
CA ARG A 14 10.48 -19.31 5.58
C ARG A 14 9.67 -18.35 4.70
N ARG A 15 8.73 -18.88 3.92
CA ARG A 15 7.86 -18.06 3.06
C ARG A 15 6.97 -17.11 3.86
N ALA A 16 6.33 -17.61 4.92
CA ALA A 16 5.48 -16.77 5.77
C ALA A 16 6.31 -15.65 6.44
N ILE A 17 7.50 -15.98 6.94
CA ILE A 17 8.43 -15.00 7.53
C ILE A 17 8.87 -13.97 6.48
N ALA A 18 9.34 -14.43 5.32
CA ALA A 18 9.80 -13.54 4.24
C ALA A 18 8.72 -12.55 3.79
N THR A 19 7.48 -13.02 3.59
CA THR A 19 6.35 -12.16 3.24
C THR A 19 6.10 -11.10 4.32
N THR A 20 6.07 -11.52 5.58
CA THR A 20 5.82 -10.61 6.71
C THR A 20 6.92 -9.56 6.85
N LEU A 21 8.18 -9.98 6.76
CA LEU A 21 9.32 -9.07 6.85
C LEU A 21 9.38 -8.10 5.67
N ALA A 22 9.00 -8.54 4.46
CA ALA A 22 8.90 -7.65 3.30
C ALA A 22 7.82 -6.56 3.50
N MET A 23 6.65 -6.92 4.04
CA MET A 23 5.60 -5.94 4.36
C MET A 23 6.05 -4.95 5.44
N LEU A 24 6.78 -5.42 6.45
CA LEU A 24 7.38 -4.55 7.47
C LEU A 24 8.40 -3.61 6.85
N ASP A 25 9.33 -4.12 6.03
CA ASP A 25 10.38 -3.29 5.40
C ASP A 25 9.79 -2.23 4.45
N GLU A 26 8.73 -2.56 3.70
CA GLU A 26 7.96 -1.57 2.93
C GLU A 26 7.36 -0.48 3.83
N THR A 27 6.80 -0.87 4.98
CA THR A 27 6.24 0.07 5.96
C THR A 27 7.33 1.00 6.50
N LEU A 28 8.52 0.48 6.78
CA LEU A 28 9.67 1.29 7.22
C LEU A 28 10.11 2.28 6.13
N CYS A 29 10.12 1.87 4.86
CA CYS A 29 10.38 2.79 3.74
C CYS A 29 9.37 3.95 3.71
N MET A 30 8.09 3.66 3.98
CA MET A 30 7.05 4.68 4.06
C MET A 30 7.26 5.61 5.27
N PHE A 31 7.65 5.08 6.44
CA PHE A 31 8.00 5.92 7.59
C PHE A 31 9.15 6.86 7.28
N GLU A 32 10.21 6.38 6.62
CA GLU A 32 11.34 7.23 6.23
C GLU A 32 10.93 8.40 5.34
N GLN A 33 9.93 8.21 4.46
CA GLN A 33 9.39 9.31 3.67
C GLN A 33 8.76 10.38 4.57
N TYR A 34 8.01 9.99 5.61
CA TYR A 34 7.54 10.96 6.61
C TYR A 34 8.70 11.61 7.36
N LEU A 35 9.73 10.86 7.75
CA LEU A 35 10.89 11.44 8.43
C LEU A 35 11.68 12.41 7.52
N ALA A 36 11.60 12.23 6.21
CA ALA A 36 12.12 13.15 5.19
C ALA A 36 11.21 14.35 4.91
N GLY A 37 10.06 14.47 5.61
CA GLY A 37 9.15 15.60 5.49
C GLY A 37 8.03 15.40 4.48
N ARG A 38 7.77 14.17 4.01
CA ARG A 38 6.58 13.87 3.19
C ARG A 38 5.33 14.39 3.89
N GLN A 39 4.54 15.11 3.11
CA GLN A 39 3.19 15.59 3.39
C GLN A 39 2.44 15.57 2.06
N VAL A 40 1.14 15.31 2.09
CA VAL A 40 0.30 15.23 0.90
C VAL A 40 -0.91 16.13 1.08
N ARG A 41 -1.25 16.92 0.06
CA ARG A 41 -2.48 17.73 0.04
C ARG A 41 -3.19 17.53 -1.29
N SER A 42 -4.47 17.15 -1.24
CA SER A 42 -5.31 16.82 -2.38
C SER A 42 -6.75 17.33 -2.17
N VAL A 43 -7.68 16.98 -3.06
CA VAL A 43 -9.06 17.50 -3.10
C VAL A 43 -9.86 17.15 -1.83
N MET A 44 -9.73 15.90 -1.34
CA MET A 44 -10.45 15.40 -0.16
C MET A 44 -9.51 14.81 0.90
N TYR A 45 -8.20 15.01 0.76
CA TYR A 45 -7.19 14.39 1.62
C TYR A 45 -6.08 15.38 1.97
N GLU A 46 -5.75 15.49 3.25
CA GLU A 46 -4.63 16.28 3.75
C GLU A 46 -3.87 15.48 4.81
N GLU A 47 -2.58 15.30 4.57
CA GLU A 47 -1.64 14.69 5.49
C GLU A 47 -0.74 15.79 6.06
N ARG A 48 -0.78 15.93 7.40
CA ARG A 48 0.04 16.90 8.13
C ARG A 48 1.08 16.19 8.95
N ASN A 49 2.33 16.32 8.55
CA ASN A 49 3.45 15.77 9.29
C ASN A 49 3.95 16.79 10.32
N ARG A 50 3.61 16.55 11.58
CA ARG A 50 3.92 17.43 12.72
C ARG A 50 5.02 16.87 13.62
N LEU A 51 5.82 15.93 13.13
CA LEU A 51 6.90 15.34 13.91
C LEU A 51 7.96 16.41 14.20
N ALA A 52 8.30 16.57 15.48
CA ALA A 52 9.43 17.39 15.90
C ALA A 52 10.76 16.73 15.49
N GLU A 53 11.82 17.51 15.34
CA GLU A 53 13.14 16.99 14.94
C GLU A 53 13.68 15.94 15.93
N SER A 54 13.40 16.09 17.23
CA SER A 54 13.76 15.09 18.25
C SER A 54 13.03 13.76 18.01
N GLN A 55 11.73 13.79 17.72
CA GLN A 55 10.95 12.59 17.38
C GLN A 55 11.46 11.95 16.10
N LYS A 56 11.75 12.76 15.07
CA LYS A 56 12.31 12.26 13.81
C LYS A 56 13.64 11.55 14.03
N LYS A 57 14.52 12.11 14.87
CA LYS A 57 15.79 11.48 15.22
C LYS A 57 15.57 10.13 15.91
N SER A 58 14.76 10.08 16.97
CA SER A 58 14.48 8.84 17.68
C SER A 58 13.85 7.77 16.78
N LEU A 59 12.94 8.16 15.88
CA LEU A 59 12.33 7.24 14.92
C LEU A 59 13.36 6.72 13.90
N LYS A 60 14.29 7.55 13.42
CA LYS A 60 15.36 7.10 12.52
C LYS A 60 16.26 6.05 13.19
N ASP A 61 16.64 6.29 14.45
CA ASP A 61 17.49 5.37 15.21
C ASP A 61 16.79 4.01 15.42
N GLU A 62 15.48 4.02 15.73
CA GLU A 62 14.69 2.81 15.88
C GLU A 62 14.49 2.06 14.55
N ILE A 63 14.20 2.78 13.45
CA ILE A 63 14.07 2.19 12.11
C ILE A 63 15.38 1.49 11.69
N ALA A 64 16.54 2.09 11.97
CA ALA A 64 17.85 1.50 11.70
C ALA A 64 18.07 0.21 12.51
N THR A 65 17.63 0.20 13.77
CA THR A 65 17.67 -0.98 14.64
C THR A 65 16.81 -2.11 14.08
N ILE A 66 15.55 -1.81 13.72
CA ILE A 66 14.62 -2.79 13.14
C ILE A 66 15.18 -3.37 11.84
N ARG A 67 15.72 -2.53 10.94
CA ARG A 67 16.31 -3.01 9.68
C ARG A 67 17.50 -3.94 9.89
N SER A 68 18.33 -3.64 10.89
CA SER A 68 19.45 -4.51 11.25
C SER A 68 18.94 -5.89 11.70
N LEU A 69 17.88 -5.94 12.51
CA LEU A 69 17.23 -7.19 12.90
C LEU A 69 16.65 -7.95 11.71
N ILE A 70 15.97 -7.27 10.78
CA ILE A 70 15.44 -7.88 9.55
C ILE A 70 16.58 -8.49 8.72
N ALA A 71 17.70 -7.77 8.56
CA ALA A 71 18.86 -8.26 7.82
C ALA A 71 19.45 -9.54 8.45
N HIS A 72 19.61 -9.57 9.77
CA HIS A 72 20.07 -10.76 10.49
C HIS A 72 19.11 -11.95 10.31
N ILE A 73 17.80 -11.75 10.48
CA ILE A 73 16.81 -12.83 10.29
C ILE A 73 16.84 -13.36 8.85
N LYS A 74 16.95 -12.45 7.87
CA LYS A 74 17.06 -12.81 6.46
C LYS A 74 18.30 -13.68 6.20
N GLU A 75 19.43 -13.34 6.80
CA GLU A 75 20.68 -14.11 6.66
C GLU A 75 20.60 -15.47 7.35
N ASP A 76 20.16 -15.52 8.61
CA ASP A 76 20.13 -16.75 9.39
C ASP A 76 19.14 -17.80 8.85
N LEU A 77 18.05 -17.34 8.21
CA LEU A 77 17.02 -18.19 7.60
C LEU A 77 17.11 -18.30 6.07
N GLU A 78 18.13 -17.69 5.46
CA GLU A 78 18.34 -17.66 4.00
C GLU A 78 17.10 -17.20 3.20
N LEU A 79 16.43 -16.15 3.69
CA LEU A 79 15.19 -15.67 3.07
C LEU A 79 15.49 -14.96 1.75
N SER A 80 14.65 -15.25 0.74
CA SER A 80 14.68 -14.53 -0.53
C SER A 80 13.89 -13.22 -0.42
N PRO A 81 14.42 -12.09 -0.92
CA PRO A 81 13.67 -10.83 -0.96
C PRO A 81 12.39 -10.98 -1.78
N SER A 82 11.31 -10.36 -1.31
CA SER A 82 10.11 -10.18 -2.14
C SER A 82 10.38 -9.15 -3.23
N ARG A 83 9.86 -9.38 -4.43
CA ARG A 83 9.84 -8.40 -5.52
C ARG A 83 8.39 -8.10 -5.82
N GLU A 84 8.00 -6.85 -5.66
CA GLU A 84 6.66 -6.41 -5.99
C GLU A 84 6.66 -5.52 -7.22
N ASP A 85 5.67 -5.76 -8.07
CA ASP A 85 5.42 -5.02 -9.28
C ASP A 85 4.54 -3.81 -8.95
N ALA A 86 5.04 -2.60 -9.23
CA ALA A 86 4.31 -1.37 -8.96
C ALA A 86 2.97 -1.32 -9.74
N GLY A 87 2.94 -1.86 -10.96
CA GLY A 87 1.72 -1.98 -11.76
C GLY A 87 0.67 -2.85 -11.06
N ARG A 88 1.08 -4.00 -10.52
CA ARG A 88 0.21 -4.88 -9.72
C ARG A 88 -0.31 -4.20 -8.46
N LYS A 89 0.51 -3.40 -7.77
CA LYS A 89 0.07 -2.61 -6.61
C LYS A 89 -0.98 -1.56 -7.00
N ILE A 90 -0.70 -0.76 -8.01
CA ILE A 90 -1.63 0.26 -8.51
C ILE A 90 -2.94 -0.39 -8.94
N TRP A 91 -2.87 -1.53 -9.64
CA TRP A 91 -4.05 -2.29 -10.03
C TRP A 91 -4.87 -2.78 -8.83
N ALA A 92 -4.22 -3.34 -7.81
CA ALA A 92 -4.89 -3.83 -6.60
C ALA A 92 -5.59 -2.68 -5.84
N HIS A 93 -4.90 -1.55 -5.64
CA HIS A 93 -5.47 -0.37 -5.00
C HIS A 93 -6.64 0.22 -5.79
N SER A 94 -6.52 0.27 -7.13
CA SER A 94 -7.59 0.77 -8.00
C SER A 94 -8.83 -0.11 -7.95
N THR A 95 -8.65 -1.43 -7.87
CA THR A 95 -9.75 -2.40 -7.74
C THR A 95 -10.46 -2.25 -6.40
N GLY A 96 -9.73 -2.13 -5.29
CA GLY A 96 -10.33 -1.89 -3.97
C GLY A 96 -11.06 -0.55 -3.90
N SER A 97 -10.50 0.50 -4.50
CA SER A 97 -11.13 1.82 -4.56
C SER A 97 -12.40 1.82 -5.41
N TRP A 98 -12.48 0.98 -6.44
CA TRP A 98 -13.67 0.84 -7.28
C TRP A 98 -14.88 0.41 -6.45
N GLU A 99 -14.71 -0.58 -5.57
CA GLU A 99 -15.78 -1.07 -4.70
C GLU A 99 -16.29 0.05 -3.77
N MET A 100 -15.38 0.78 -3.14
CA MET A 100 -15.73 1.92 -2.27
C MET A 100 -16.50 3.02 -3.01
N VAL A 101 -16.10 3.36 -4.24
CA VAL A 101 -16.78 4.38 -5.04
C VAL A 101 -18.14 3.87 -5.53
N ALA A 102 -18.27 2.58 -5.82
CA ALA A 102 -19.55 1.98 -6.23
C ALA A 102 -20.61 2.04 -5.12
N GLU A 103 -20.20 2.01 -3.83
CA GLU A 103 -21.10 2.23 -2.69
C GLU A 103 -21.77 3.62 -2.67
N LEU A 104 -21.25 4.58 -3.43
CA LEU A 104 -21.84 5.91 -3.57
C LEU A 104 -22.99 5.96 -4.59
N GLU A 105 -23.26 4.88 -5.34
CA GLU A 105 -24.44 4.80 -6.20
C GLU A 105 -25.71 5.00 -5.35
N SER A 106 -26.64 5.83 -5.82
CA SER A 106 -27.87 6.18 -5.09
C SER A 106 -28.67 4.95 -4.63
N LYS A 107 -28.66 3.87 -5.41
CA LYS A 107 -29.31 2.59 -5.06
C LYS A 107 -28.69 1.91 -3.84
N ARG A 108 -27.38 2.04 -3.61
CA ARG A 108 -26.64 1.44 -2.49
C ARG A 108 -26.66 2.36 -1.27
N LEU A 109 -26.58 3.68 -1.49
CA LEU A 109 -26.73 4.67 -0.43
C LEU A 109 -28.07 4.58 0.32
N ARG A 110 -29.10 3.98 -0.28
CA ARG A 110 -30.38 3.71 0.40
C ARG A 110 -30.24 2.86 1.66
N ALA A 111 -29.17 2.07 1.79
CA ALA A 111 -28.86 1.35 3.02
C ALA A 111 -28.62 2.30 4.23
N TYR A 112 -28.29 3.56 3.96
CA TYR A 112 -28.04 4.60 4.96
C TYR A 112 -29.22 5.58 5.12
N GLY A 113 -30.35 5.30 4.48
CA GLY A 113 -31.58 6.10 4.58
C GLY A 113 -32.14 6.55 3.22
N PRO A 114 -33.32 7.21 3.20
CA PRO A 114 -33.93 7.67 1.97
C PRO A 114 -33.03 8.65 1.19
N VAL A 115 -32.86 8.39 -0.12
CA VAL A 115 -32.04 9.23 -1.02
C VAL A 115 -32.96 10.15 -1.84
N ALA A 116 -32.79 11.45 -1.71
CA ALA A 116 -33.54 12.43 -2.49
C ALA A 116 -33.23 12.33 -3.99
N ALA A 117 -34.24 12.51 -4.85
CA ALA A 117 -34.11 12.40 -6.30
C ALA A 117 -33.05 13.37 -6.88
N ALA A 118 -32.93 14.57 -6.31
CA ALA A 118 -31.92 15.55 -6.72
C ALA A 118 -30.49 15.07 -6.42
N LEU A 119 -30.26 14.39 -5.28
CA LEU A 119 -28.95 13.84 -4.92
C LEU A 119 -28.58 12.69 -5.86
N ALA A 120 -29.51 11.78 -6.15
CA ALA A 120 -29.29 10.70 -7.11
C ALA A 120 -28.91 11.25 -8.50
N SER A 121 -29.67 12.22 -9.00
CA SER A 121 -29.43 12.87 -10.30
C SER A 121 -28.05 13.57 -10.37
N TYR A 122 -27.57 14.09 -9.24
CA TYR A 122 -26.25 14.73 -9.16
C TYR A 122 -25.11 13.71 -9.07
N LEU A 123 -25.27 12.66 -8.27
CA LEU A 123 -24.19 11.78 -7.83
C LEU A 123 -23.95 10.63 -8.80
N ASP A 124 -25.01 9.95 -9.26
CA ASP A 124 -24.91 8.76 -10.10
C ASP A 124 -24.06 8.98 -11.38
N PRO A 125 -24.23 10.05 -12.19
CA PRO A 125 -23.37 10.26 -13.36
C PRO A 125 -21.90 10.56 -13.01
N LYS A 126 -21.62 11.09 -11.80
CA LYS A 126 -20.24 11.36 -11.35
C LYS A 126 -19.57 10.09 -10.84
N VAL A 127 -20.31 9.27 -10.08
CA VAL A 127 -19.87 7.94 -9.64
C VAL A 127 -19.51 7.11 -10.86
N ASP A 128 -20.39 7.04 -11.86
CA ASP A 128 -20.15 6.32 -13.11
C ASP A 128 -18.86 6.80 -13.84
N ARG A 129 -18.60 8.11 -13.88
CA ARG A 129 -17.35 8.66 -14.43
C ARG A 129 -16.11 8.29 -13.59
N LEU A 130 -16.22 8.32 -12.27
CA LEU A 130 -15.12 7.92 -11.36
C LEU A 130 -14.78 6.43 -11.53
N LEU A 131 -15.80 5.57 -11.60
CA LEU A 131 -15.63 4.13 -11.82
C LEU A 131 -14.93 3.83 -13.15
N ARG A 132 -15.32 4.48 -14.25
CA ARG A 132 -14.61 4.39 -15.54
C ARG A 132 -13.16 4.84 -15.44
N SER A 133 -12.90 5.92 -14.70
CA SER A 133 -11.54 6.45 -14.53
C SER A 133 -10.65 5.48 -13.73
N LEU A 134 -11.18 4.85 -12.68
CA LEU A 134 -10.48 3.81 -11.91
C LEU A 134 -10.18 2.55 -12.74
N GLN A 135 -11.12 2.16 -13.61
CA GLN A 135 -10.90 1.07 -14.57
C GLN A 135 -9.77 1.40 -15.55
N GLU A 136 -9.70 2.64 -16.02
CA GLU A 136 -8.64 3.08 -16.93
C GLU A 136 -7.27 3.11 -16.25
N VAL A 137 -7.18 3.61 -15.01
CA VAL A 137 -5.96 3.52 -14.19
C VAL A 137 -5.51 2.06 -14.04
N SER A 138 -6.45 1.17 -13.74
CA SER A 138 -6.20 -0.28 -13.62
C SER A 138 -5.69 -0.90 -14.93
N ARG A 139 -6.20 -0.45 -16.08
CA ARG A 139 -5.79 -0.89 -17.41
C ARG A 139 -4.37 -0.44 -17.73
N ILE A 140 -4.06 0.83 -17.49
CA ILE A 140 -2.72 1.41 -17.70
C ILE A 140 -1.68 0.71 -16.82
N ALA A 141 -2.00 0.48 -15.54
CA ALA A 141 -1.10 -0.19 -14.59
C ALA A 141 -0.73 -1.63 -14.99
N ARG A 142 -1.55 -2.30 -15.79
CA ARG A 142 -1.28 -3.64 -16.32
C ARG A 142 -0.56 -3.65 -17.67
N SER A 143 -0.53 -2.52 -18.39
CA SER A 143 0.18 -2.45 -19.67
C SER A 143 1.68 -2.53 -19.40
N ARG A 144 2.34 -3.57 -19.91
CA ARG A 144 3.80 -3.66 -19.84
C ARG A 144 4.37 -2.52 -20.67
N SER A 145 5.16 -1.64 -20.08
CA SER A 145 6.06 -0.78 -20.84
C SER A 145 7.00 -1.71 -21.63
N LYS A 146 6.91 -1.66 -22.97
CA LYS A 146 7.99 -2.13 -23.84
C LYS A 146 9.09 -1.08 -23.77
N ASP A 147 9.77 -0.98 -22.64
CA ASP A 147 11.01 -0.23 -22.59
C ASP A 147 12.17 -1.21 -22.82
N THR A 148 12.99 -0.78 -23.77
CA THR A 148 14.00 -1.51 -24.56
C THR A 148 15.30 -1.63 -23.79
#